data_AF-A0A1C1D156-F1
#
_entry.id   AF-A0A1C1D156-F1
#
_cell.length_a   1.000
_cell.length_b   1.000
_cell.length_c   1.000
_cell.angle_alpha   90.00
_cell.angle_beta   90.00
_cell.angle_gamma   90.00
#
_symmetry.space_group_name_H-M   'P 1'
#
loop_
_entity.id
_entity.type
_entity.pdbx_description
1 polymer ?
#
loop_
_entity_poly.entity_id
_entity_poly.type
_entity_poly.pdbx_seq_one_letter_code
_entity_poly.pdbx_strand_id
1 'polypeptide(L)' 'MLVLYATFTSPHPGLSSLVQEDVLRRLHDRTVRILRESEAISPVLAKDLKILEHVRRQVFPPSNYPPGSTASSFSNR' A
#
# COMPACT_ATOMS: atom_id res chain seq x y z
N MET A 1 -7.66 2.06 10.74
CA MET A 1 -6.94 1.80 9.47
C MET A 1 -7.11 0.38 8.95
N LEU A 2 -6.79 -0.67 9.71
CA LEU A 2 -6.90 -2.06 9.22
C LEU A 2 -8.28 -2.43 8.67
N VAL A 3 -9.35 -1.93 9.31
CA VAL A 3 -10.73 -2.12 8.83
C VAL A 3 -10.92 -1.58 7.42
N LEU A 4 -10.36 -0.40 7.10
CA LEU A 4 -10.49 0.19 5.75
C LEU A 4 -9.78 -0.65 4.70
N TYR A 5 -8.62 -1.23 5.03
CA TYR A 5 -7.95 -2.19 4.16
C TYR A 5 -8.81 -3.43 3.95
N ALA A 6 -9.38 -4.00 5.02
CA ALA A 6 -10.25 -5.17 4.92
C ALA A 6 -11.49 -4.90 4.06
N THR A 7 -12.09 -3.71 4.19
CA THR A 7 -13.21 -3.28 3.35
C THR A 7 -12.78 -3.13 1.89
N PHE A 8 -11.65 -2.49 1.63
CA PHE A 8 -11.10 -2.31 0.28
C PHE A 8 -10.77 -3.65 -0.41
N THR A 9 -10.15 -4.58 0.30
CA THR A 9 -9.80 -5.92 -0.24
C THR A 9 -10.94 -6.93 -0.14
N SER A 10 -12.12 -6.52 0.33
CA SER A 10 -13.23 -7.45 0.50
C SER A 10 -13.70 -7.97 -0.87
N PRO A 11 -14.09 -9.25 -0.97
CA PRO A 11 -14.63 -9.81 -2.20
C PRO A 11 -16.04 -9.28 -2.53
N HIS A 12 -16.67 -8.56 -1.60
CA HIS A 12 -18.00 -8.04 -1.77
C HIS A 12 -17.94 -6.68 -2.50
N PRO A 13 -18.43 -6.57 -3.75
CA PRO A 13 -18.25 -5.39 -4.58
C PRO A 13 -18.88 -4.13 -3.96
N GLY A 14 -19.98 -4.29 -3.23
CA GLY A 14 -20.63 -3.18 -2.52
C GLY A 14 -19.81 -2.62 -1.36
N LEU A 15 -18.93 -3.42 -0.75
CA LEU A 15 -18.06 -2.97 0.34
C LEU A 15 -16.76 -2.38 -0.22
N SER A 16 -16.13 -3.04 -1.18
CA SER A 16 -14.89 -2.53 -1.79
C SER A 16 -15.11 -1.18 -2.50
N SER A 17 -16.28 -0.96 -3.10
CA SER A 17 -16.63 0.33 -3.72
C SER A 17 -16.75 1.49 -2.74
N LEU A 18 -16.96 1.24 -1.44
CA LEU A 18 -17.05 2.31 -0.43
C LEU A 18 -15.70 2.97 -0.15
N VAL A 19 -14.60 2.30 -0.49
CA VAL A 19 -13.25 2.78 -0.21
C VAL A 19 -12.54 3.03 -1.53
N GLN A 20 -12.41 4.31 -1.90
CA GLN A 20 -11.61 4.69 -3.06
C GLN A 20 -10.13 4.47 -2.78
N GLU A 21 -9.42 3.86 -3.73
CA GLU A 21 -8.00 3.55 -3.62
C GLU A 21 -7.15 4.79 -3.30
N ASP A 22 -7.35 5.89 -4.03
CA ASP A 22 -6.58 7.12 -3.84
C ASP A 22 -6.80 7.73 -2.45
N VAL A 23 -8.03 7.66 -1.94
CA VAL A 23 -8.37 8.14 -0.60
C VAL A 23 -7.69 7.25 0.44
N LEU A 24 -7.74 5.92 0.27
CA LEU A 24 -7.10 4.97 1.17
C LEU A 24 -5.58 5.16 1.20
N ARG A 25 -4.94 5.35 0.04
CA ARG A 25 -3.50 5.62 -0.06
C ARG A 25 -3.14 6.92 0.67
N ARG A 26 -3.84 8.03 0.38
CA ARG A 26 -3.59 9.31 1.07
C ARG A 26 -3.81 9.22 2.58
N LEU A 27 -4.85 8.52 3.02
CA LEU A 27 -5.15 8.34 4.43
C LEU A 27 -4.09 7.48 5.12
N HIS A 28 -3.64 6.41 4.46
CA HIS A 28 -2.53 5.60 4.92
C HIS A 28 -1.26 6.44 5.09
N ASP A 29 -0.87 7.22 4.07
CA ASP A 29 0.33 8.06 4.12
C ASP A 29 0.28 9.08 5.26
N ARG A 30 -0.89 9.72 5.46
CA ARG A 30 -1.12 10.61 6.60
C ARG A 30 -0.99 9.88 7.94
N THR A 31 -1.56 8.69 8.05
CA THR A 31 -1.49 7.90 9.30
C THR A 31 -0.07 7.47 9.60
N VAL A 32 0.67 6.97 8.61
CA VAL A 32 2.08 6.58 8.77
C VAL A 32 2.92 7.77 9.19
N ARG A 33 2.69 8.96 8.63
CA ARG A 33 3.39 10.18 9.04
C ARG A 33 3.18 10.49 10.52
N ILE A 34 1.92 10.45 11.00
CA ILE A 34 1.59 10.68 12.42
C ILE A 34 2.25 9.64 13.32
N LEU A 35 2.23 8.36 12.91
CA LEU A 35 2.84 7.28 13.68
C LEU A 35 4.36 7.42 13.75
N ARG A 36 5.03 7.85 12.67
CA ARG A 36 6.47 8.14 12.65
C ARG A 36 6.83 9.27 13.59
N GLU A 37 6.06 10.36 13.55
CA GLU A 37 6.26 11.50 14.46
C GLU A 37 6.05 11.11 15.94
N SER A 38 5.24 10.08 16.21
CA SER A 38 4.93 9.59 17.56
C SER A 38 5.69 8.32 17.96
N GLU A 39 6.55 7.78 17.10
CA GLU A 39 7.19 6.47 17.29
C GLU A 39 8.06 6.45 18.55
N ALA A 40 8.76 7.56 18.82
CA ALA A 40 9.61 7.72 20.00
C ALA A 40 8.83 7.74 21.32
N ILE A 41 7.52 8.01 21.27
CA ILE A 41 6.67 8.16 22.47
C ILE A 41 6.17 6.79 22.96
N SER A 42 5.93 5.85 22.04
CA SER A 42 5.34 4.56 22.41
C SER A 42 5.82 3.41 21.53
N PRO A 43 6.38 2.33 22.13
CA PRO A 43 6.78 1.14 21.38
C PRO A 43 5.59 0.41 20.74
N VAL A 44 4.36 0.71 21.14
CA VAL A 44 3.14 0.19 20.49
C VAL A 44 2.96 0.85 19.12
N LEU A 45 3.19 2.16 19.02
CA LEU A 45 3.04 2.89 17.75
C LEU A 45 4.09 2.46 16.72
N ALA A 46 5.31 2.14 17.17
CA ALA A 46 6.35 1.52 16.33
C ALA A 46 5.89 0.18 15.73
N LYS A 47 5.19 -0.64 16.51
CA LYS A 47 4.63 -1.91 16.01
C LYS A 47 3.49 -1.68 15.02
N ASP A 48 2.58 -0.75 15.34
CA ASP A 48 1.45 -0.42 14.47
C ASP A 48 1.92 0.13 13.12
N LEU A 49 2.96 0.96 13.11
CA LEU A 49 3.61 1.44 11.90
C LEU A 49 4.10 0.28 11.04
N LYS A 50 4.86 -0.66 11.62
CA LYS A 50 5.37 -1.84 10.90
C LYS A 50 4.25 -2.69 10.32
N ILE A 51 3.16 -2.87 11.07
CA ILE A 51 1.98 -3.60 10.60
C ILE A 51 1.35 -2.87 9.40
N LEU A 52 1.15 -1.56 9.48
CA LEU A 52 0.57 -0.79 8.38
C LEU A 52 1.45 -0.80 7.13
N GLU A 53 2.76 -0.64 7.28
CA GLU A 53 3.69 -0.73 6.14
C GLU A 53 3.70 -2.12 5.50
N HIS A 54 3.54 -3.18 6.30
CA HIS A 54 3.39 -4.53 5.79
C HIS A 54 2.09 -4.70 4.99
N VAL A 55 0.96 -4.26 5.56
CA VAL A 55 -0.36 -4.33 4.90
C VAL A 55 -0.37 -3.54 3.60
N ARG A 56 0.19 -2.32 3.57
CA ARG A 56 0.31 -1.54 2.33
C ARG A 56 1.06 -2.30 1.25
N ARG A 57 2.19 -2.93 1.57
CA ARG A 57 2.99 -3.68 0.59
C ARG A 57 2.26 -4.90 0.02
N GLN A 58 1.37 -5.51 0.79
CA GLN A 58 0.56 -6.62 0.31
C GLN A 58 -0.58 -6.15 -0.60
N VAL A 59 -1.24 -5.04 -0.24
CA VAL A 59 -2.42 -4.53 -0.97
C VAL A 59 -2.04 -3.71 -2.20
N PHE A 60 -1.00 -2.91 -2.07
CA PHE A 60 -0.44 -2.06 -3.13
C PHE A 60 1.01 -2.47 -3.36
N PRO A 61 1.26 -3.63 -4.01
CA PRO A 61 2.61 -4.04 -4.31
C PRO A 61 3.29 -2.91 -5.10
N PRO A 62 4.55 -2.57 -4.78
CA PRO A 62 5.30 -1.68 -5.64
C PRO A 62 5.24 -2.26 -7.04
N SER A 63 4.89 -1.43 -8.02
CA SER A 63 5.01 -1.81 -9.42
C SER A 63 6.49 -2.06 -9.66
N ASN A 64 6.94 -3.30 -9.41
CA ASN A 64 8.17 -3.82 -9.95
C ASN A 64 7.93 -3.82 -11.45
N TYR A 65 8.12 -2.68 -12.09
CA TYR A 65 8.39 -2.64 -13.51
C TYR A 65 9.52 -3.65 -13.69
N PRO A 66 9.28 -4.81 -14.33
CA PRO A 66 10.42 -5.57 -14.82
C PRO A 66 11.16 -4.56 -15.70
N PRO A 67 12.47 -4.32 -15.50
CA PRO A 67 13.23 -3.44 -16.37
C PRO A 67 12.93 -3.92 -17.79
N GLY A 68 12.24 -3.07 -18.54
CA GLY A 68 11.71 -3.42 -19.85
C GLY A 68 12.84 -4.07 -20.61
N SER A 69 12.64 -5.33 -20.99
CA SER A 69 13.51 -6.03 -21.91
C SER A 69 13.34 -5.37 -23.28
N THR A 70 13.86 -4.16 -23.44
CA THR A 70 14.28 -3.60 -24.72
C THR A 70 15.52 -4.38 -25.18
N ALA A 71 15.37 -5.68 -25.36
CA ALA A 71 16.22 -6.44 -26.26
C ALA A 71 15.52 -6.37 -27.61
N SER A 72 15.69 -5.23 -28.28
CA SER A 72 15.31 -5.04 -29.66
C SER A 72 15.96 -6.15 -30.49
N SER A 73 15.17 -7.10 -30.96
CA SER A 73 15.59 -8.10 -31.93
C SER A 73 15.89 -7.38 -33.24
N PHE A 74 17.18 -7.14 -33.50
CA PHE A 74 17.66 -6.74 -34.81
C PHE A 74 17.46 -7.92 -35.77
N SER A 75 16.41 -7.79 -36.59
CA SER A 75 16.11 -8.67 -37.71
C SER A 75 17.10 -8.36 -38.84
N ASN A 76 18.11 -9.22 -39.02
CA ASN A 76 18.90 -9.22 -40.24
C ASN A 76 18.20 -10.13 -41.26
N ARG A 77 17.73 -9.49 -42.33
CA ARG A 77 17.29 -10.09 -43.59
C ARG A 77 18.43 -10.84 -44.27
#